data_AF-A0A2M6YPF0-F1
#
_entry.id   AF-A0A2M6YPF0-F1
#
_cell.length_a   1.000
_cell.length_b   1.000
_cell.length_c   1.000
_cell.angle_alpha   90.00
_cell.angle_beta   90.00
_cell.angle_gamma   90.00
#
_symmetry.space_group_name_H-M   'P 1'
#
loop_
_entity.id
_entity.type
_entity.pdbx_description
1 polymer ?
#
loop_
_entity_poly.entity_id
_entity_poly.type
_entity_poly.pdbx_seq_one_letter_code
_entity_poly.pdbx_strand_id
1 'polypeptide(L)'
;MLGGEMDSNWRVNFLLILFILVGFLISARLFYWQIFSFSDLAALAENQHWISFEIPAKRGEILASDGAPLASNEEAFLVFASLPEIKDKVDLIADKLAPLLEPDNPATMAGLIKERLARSDLVWVPLKHEVSRETKSEIESLELDGIGFEEEQKRSYPEASASAHLLGFVGSDINGQPKGYFGLEGYYDLELKGRPGLLRREKDASGKPILIGEVEREEERDGRTLLTTIDRTIQYLISEKLQEGLQRYGASSGSVVVMEPKTGAILGMAAWPNYNPENYVAFDKGLYPNPAVSFSYEPGSTFKVLVMSAALNEGAVKPETRCDQCSGPRIISGYTLKTWNEKYFPNSTMTEVIQHSDNVGMVFVGEKLGKEKMVEYLQKFGLGQPTGVDLEDETSPKLRPLEEWRQIDLATVCFGQGIALTPLQMTRAVASIANGGYLVTPFVVQKVISEEGVSEIRPKIGEQILKSATTMMMTEMMVNAVDNGEAKWAKPKGYRIAGKTGTAQIPVAGHYDQEKTIASFVGFAPADEPQFVMLVTLREPSSSPWGAETAAPLWFDIAKEIFTYKKIQL
;
A
#
# COMPACT_ATOMS: atom_id res chain seq x y z
N MET A 1 -42.82 -67.55 82.89
CA MET A 1 -43.81 -66.84 82.05
C MET A 1 -43.51 -65.36 82.23
N LEU A 2 -42.86 -64.72 81.25
CA LEU A 2 -43.46 -63.76 80.29
C LEU A 2 -44.16 -62.58 81.00
N GLY A 3 -43.88 -61.30 80.74
CA GLY A 3 -43.19 -60.71 79.59
C GLY A 3 -42.30 -59.52 79.94
N GLY A 4 -41.37 -59.25 79.03
CA GLY A 4 -40.54 -58.05 79.04
C GLY A 4 -41.35 -56.85 78.57
N GLU A 5 -41.20 -55.74 79.29
CA GLU A 5 -41.57 -54.42 78.78
C GLU A 5 -40.40 -53.93 77.89
N MET A 6 -40.66 -53.83 76.59
CA MET A 6 -39.79 -53.16 75.64
C MET A 6 -39.78 -51.66 75.97
N ASP A 7 -38.66 -51.16 76.51
CA ASP A 7 -38.41 -49.72 76.62
C ASP A 7 -38.43 -49.09 75.22
N SER A 8 -39.48 -48.30 74.99
CA SER A 8 -39.82 -47.70 73.70
C SER A 8 -38.97 -46.44 73.41
N ASN A 9 -37.65 -46.52 73.55
CA ASN A 9 -36.71 -45.46 73.14
C ASN A 9 -36.56 -45.35 71.61
N TRP A 10 -37.35 -46.12 70.84
CA TRP A 10 -37.32 -46.11 69.37
C TRP A 10 -37.61 -44.74 68.80
N ARG A 11 -38.42 -43.89 69.45
CA ARG A 11 -38.69 -42.53 68.99
C ARG A 11 -37.43 -41.64 69.07
N VAL A 12 -36.68 -41.74 70.15
CA VAL A 12 -35.44 -40.98 70.35
C VAL A 12 -34.34 -41.50 69.42
N ASN A 13 -34.18 -42.81 69.30
CA ASN A 13 -33.22 -43.42 68.37
C ASN A 13 -33.57 -43.14 66.90
N PHE A 14 -34.86 -43.13 66.55
CA PHE A 14 -35.32 -42.75 65.21
C PHE A 14 -34.99 -41.29 64.91
N LEU A 15 -35.25 -40.37 65.84
CA LEU A 15 -34.89 -38.96 65.68
C LEU A 15 -33.38 -38.75 65.57
N LEU A 16 -32.58 -39.49 66.36
CA LEU A 16 -31.11 -39.44 66.31
C LEU A 16 -30.59 -39.94 64.95
N ILE A 17 -31.09 -41.09 64.48
CA ILE A 17 -30.71 -41.67 63.18
C ILE A 17 -31.13 -40.74 62.05
N LEU A 18 -32.33 -40.15 62.11
CA LEU A 18 -32.80 -39.17 61.14
C LEU A 18 -31.88 -37.94 61.12
N PHE A 19 -31.47 -37.43 62.29
CA PHE A 19 -30.57 -36.28 62.39
C PHE A 19 -29.18 -36.58 61.82
N ILE A 20 -28.62 -37.76 62.13
CA ILE A 20 -27.34 -38.23 61.56
C ILE A 20 -27.44 -38.39 60.04
N LEU A 21 -28.55 -38.96 59.55
CA LEU A 21 -28.78 -39.16 58.12
C LEU A 21 -28.91 -37.82 57.38
N VAL A 22 -29.61 -36.84 57.96
CA VAL A 22 -29.69 -35.48 57.42
C VAL A 22 -28.31 -34.81 57.45
N GLY A 23 -27.57 -34.91 58.55
CA GLY A 23 -26.21 -34.38 58.66
C GLY A 23 -25.25 -35.00 57.64
N PHE A 24 -25.37 -36.30 57.39
CA PHE A 24 -24.63 -37.02 56.36
C PHE A 24 -25.00 -36.53 54.96
N LEU A 25 -26.29 -36.36 54.65
CA LEU A 25 -26.73 -35.84 53.35
C LEU A 25 -26.22 -34.42 53.08
N ILE A 26 -26.24 -33.54 54.09
CA ILE A 26 -25.67 -32.18 53.97
C ILE A 26 -24.17 -32.24 53.75
N SER A 27 -23.46 -33.07 54.51
CA SER A 27 -21.99 -33.23 54.38
C SER A 27 -21.61 -33.82 53.02
N ALA A 28 -22.33 -34.82 52.54
CA ALA A 28 -22.14 -35.40 51.22
C ALA A 28 -22.43 -34.38 50.11
N ARG A 29 -23.46 -33.54 50.28
CA ARG A 29 -23.76 -32.46 49.34
C ARG A 29 -22.66 -31.39 49.33
N LEU A 30 -22.14 -31.04 50.50
CA LEU A 30 -21.04 -30.08 50.62
C LEU A 30 -19.73 -30.63 50.03
N PHE A 31 -19.43 -31.92 50.26
CA PHE A 31 -18.31 -32.63 49.64
C PHE A 31 -18.42 -32.63 48.11
N TYR A 32 -19.64 -32.81 47.57
CA TYR A 32 -19.88 -32.71 46.13
C TYR A 32 -19.48 -31.34 45.57
N TRP A 33 -19.96 -30.26 46.19
CA TRP A 33 -19.62 -28.91 45.75
C TRP A 33 -18.15 -28.56 45.93
N GLN A 34 -17.55 -28.95 47.06
CA GLN A 34 -16.17 -28.59 47.39
C GLN A 34 -15.10 -29.45 46.71
N ILE A 35 -15.42 -30.67 46.25
CA ILE A 35 -14.44 -31.58 45.64
C ILE A 35 -14.80 -31.90 44.19
N PHE A 36 -16.01 -32.38 43.93
CA PHE A 36 -16.39 -32.77 42.56
C PHE A 36 -16.68 -31.57 41.66
N SER A 37 -17.25 -30.48 42.19
CA SER A 37 -17.54 -29.25 41.43
C SER A 37 -16.53 -28.13 41.69
N PHE A 38 -15.41 -28.40 42.37
CA PHE A 38 -14.42 -27.38 42.69
C PHE A 38 -13.85 -26.70 41.46
N SER A 39 -13.43 -27.47 40.44
CA SER A 39 -12.85 -26.91 39.21
C SER A 39 -13.82 -25.97 38.51
N ASP A 40 -15.09 -26.35 38.41
CA ASP A 40 -16.10 -25.59 37.69
C ASP A 40 -16.49 -24.33 38.48
N LEU A 41 -16.65 -24.45 39.81
CA LEU A 41 -16.95 -23.31 40.68
C LEU A 41 -15.76 -22.35 40.81
N ALA A 42 -14.53 -22.85 40.85
CA ALA A 42 -13.33 -22.03 40.87
C ALA A 42 -13.16 -21.27 39.54
N ALA A 43 -13.40 -21.92 38.39
CA ALA A 43 -13.37 -21.25 37.09
C ALA A 43 -14.49 -20.20 36.93
N LEU A 44 -15.68 -20.47 37.46
CA LEU A 44 -16.76 -19.48 37.52
C LEU A 44 -16.41 -18.30 38.44
N ALA A 45 -15.77 -18.56 39.59
CA ALA A 45 -15.32 -17.55 40.53
C ALA A 45 -14.20 -16.68 39.95
N GLU A 46 -13.17 -17.27 39.30
CA GLU A 46 -12.14 -16.51 38.60
C GLU A 46 -12.74 -15.58 37.55
N ASN A 47 -13.63 -16.07 36.68
CA ASN A 47 -14.29 -15.22 35.68
C ASN A 47 -15.16 -14.12 36.31
N GLN A 48 -15.63 -14.31 37.54
CA GLN A 48 -16.39 -13.31 38.28
C GLN A 48 -15.52 -12.35 39.11
N HIS A 49 -14.28 -12.72 39.44
CA HIS A 49 -13.41 -11.92 40.31
C HIS A 49 -12.49 -10.99 39.54
N TRP A 50 -12.17 -11.28 38.28
CA TRP A 50 -11.26 -10.45 37.50
C TRP A 50 -11.99 -9.41 36.64
N ILE A 51 -11.41 -8.21 36.55
CA ILE A 51 -11.65 -7.22 35.50
C ILE A 51 -10.36 -7.03 34.72
N SER A 52 -10.44 -7.05 33.39
CA SER A 52 -9.31 -6.83 32.50
C SER A 52 -9.42 -5.46 31.82
N PHE A 53 -8.35 -4.69 31.89
CA PHE A 53 -8.16 -3.46 31.14
C PHE A 53 -7.08 -3.70 30.09
N GLU A 54 -7.39 -3.37 28.84
CA GLU A 54 -6.40 -3.37 27.77
C GLU A 54 -5.56 -2.11 27.88
N ILE A 55 -4.23 -2.25 27.84
CA ILE A 55 -3.32 -1.11 27.74
C ILE A 55 -2.98 -0.96 26.25
N PRO A 56 -3.45 0.09 25.58
CA PRO A 56 -3.25 0.23 24.15
C PRO A 56 -1.75 0.38 23.82
N ALA A 57 -1.29 -0.36 22.83
CA ALA A 57 0.04 -0.18 22.27
C ALA A 57 0.03 0.94 21.24
N LYS A 58 1.12 1.70 21.17
CA LYS A 58 1.24 2.74 20.15
C LYS A 58 1.52 2.12 18.80
N ARG A 59 0.85 2.57 17.75
CA ARG A 59 1.19 2.14 16.38
C ARG A 59 2.56 2.69 15.99
N GLY A 60 3.41 1.90 15.33
CA GLY A 60 4.73 2.34 14.88
C GLY A 60 4.67 3.52 13.90
N GLU A 61 5.67 4.39 13.93
CA GLU A 61 5.77 5.51 13.00
C GLU A 61 6.31 5.04 11.64
N ILE A 62 5.98 5.77 10.58
CA ILE A 62 6.59 5.59 9.25
C ILE A 62 7.38 6.87 8.95
N LEU A 63 8.68 6.73 8.78
CA LEU A 63 9.63 7.82 8.62
C LEU A 63 10.20 7.84 7.20
N ALA A 64 10.44 9.03 6.66
CA ALA A 64 11.21 9.26 5.44
C ALA A 64 12.69 8.90 5.65
N SER A 65 13.47 8.89 4.57
CA SER A 65 14.92 8.57 4.62
C SER A 65 15.75 9.52 5.48
N ASP A 66 15.28 10.76 5.70
CA ASP A 66 15.87 11.76 6.58
C ASP A 66 15.39 11.67 8.05
N GLY A 67 14.48 10.75 8.35
CA GLY A 67 13.87 10.55 9.67
C GLY A 67 12.64 11.42 9.94
N ALA A 68 12.19 12.24 8.98
CA ALA A 68 10.95 13.00 9.14
C ALA A 68 9.71 12.08 9.12
N PRO A 69 8.67 12.35 9.92
CA PRO A 69 7.47 11.52 9.95
C PRO A 69 6.64 11.67 8.66
N LEU A 70 6.37 10.55 7.99
CA LEU A 70 5.38 10.40 6.92
C LEU A 70 4.02 9.96 7.47
N ALA A 71 4.04 9.11 8.50
CA ALA A 71 2.87 8.75 9.31
C ALA A 71 3.28 8.66 10.79
N SER A 72 2.52 9.29 11.66
CA SER A 72 2.74 9.36 13.10
C SER A 72 1.41 9.21 13.86
N ASN A 73 1.45 9.25 15.18
CA ASN A 73 0.24 9.22 16.01
C ASN A 73 0.09 10.53 16.78
N GLU A 74 -1.12 11.05 16.79
CA GLU A 74 -1.54 12.16 17.63
C GLU A 74 -2.34 11.61 18.82
N GLU A 75 -2.21 12.29 19.95
CA GLU A 75 -3.02 12.00 21.13
C GLU A 75 -4.47 12.41 20.86
N ALA A 76 -5.39 11.48 21.10
CA ALA A 76 -6.82 11.72 20.94
C ALA A 76 -7.59 11.04 22.06
N PHE A 77 -8.90 11.25 22.09
CA PHE A 77 -9.75 10.73 23.17
C PHE A 77 -11.08 10.19 22.63
N LEU A 78 -11.52 9.06 23.18
CA LEU A 78 -12.88 8.59 23.04
C LEU A 78 -13.75 9.26 24.09
N VAL A 79 -14.76 10.00 23.64
CA VAL A 79 -15.83 10.51 24.51
C VAL A 79 -16.87 9.42 24.66
N PHE A 80 -17.12 8.99 25.88
CA PHE A 80 -18.13 7.96 26.20
C PHE A 80 -19.13 8.47 27.24
N ALA A 81 -20.25 7.77 27.33
CA ALA A 81 -21.27 8.00 28.34
C ALA A 81 -21.48 6.75 29.22
N SER A 82 -21.33 6.94 30.52
CA SER A 82 -21.64 6.00 31.59
C SER A 82 -23.12 6.17 31.99
N LEU A 83 -23.99 5.35 31.41
CA LEU A 83 -25.45 5.52 31.50
C LEU A 83 -25.99 5.49 32.95
N PRO A 84 -25.48 4.66 33.89
CA PRO A 84 -25.92 4.70 35.28
C PRO A 84 -25.56 5.98 36.04
N GLU A 85 -24.58 6.74 35.53
CA GLU A 85 -24.07 7.96 36.18
C GLU A 85 -24.70 9.24 35.62
N ILE A 86 -25.45 9.14 34.51
CA ILE A 86 -26.15 10.27 33.91
C ILE A 86 -27.32 10.71 34.80
N LYS A 87 -27.24 11.95 35.29
CA LYS A 87 -28.33 12.60 36.03
C LYS A 87 -29.00 13.73 35.25
N ASP A 88 -28.30 14.29 34.28
CA ASP A 88 -28.78 15.37 33.44
C ASP A 88 -29.81 14.89 32.41
N LYS A 89 -30.61 15.83 31.89
CA LYS A 89 -31.54 15.52 30.80
C LYS A 89 -30.75 15.18 29.54
N VAL A 90 -31.11 14.07 28.89
CA VAL A 90 -30.52 13.61 27.62
C VAL A 90 -30.51 14.72 26.56
N ASP A 91 -31.57 15.54 26.48
CA ASP A 91 -31.62 16.69 25.57
C ASP A 91 -30.53 17.73 25.86
N LEU A 92 -30.28 18.04 27.13
CA LEU A 92 -29.26 19.01 27.54
C LEU A 92 -27.85 18.51 27.19
N ILE A 93 -27.58 17.23 27.43
CA ILE A 93 -26.30 16.60 27.09
C ILE A 93 -26.08 16.66 25.57
N ALA A 94 -27.07 16.24 24.79
CA ALA A 94 -26.98 16.23 23.33
C ALA A 94 -26.79 17.64 22.76
N ASP A 95 -27.54 18.63 23.24
CA ASP A 95 -27.48 20.01 22.75
C ASP A 95 -26.13 20.68 23.05
N LYS A 96 -25.49 20.31 24.17
CA LYS A 96 -24.16 20.82 24.56
C LYS A 96 -23.00 20.09 23.87
N LEU A 97 -23.07 18.77 23.74
CA LEU A 97 -21.99 17.96 23.17
C LEU A 97 -21.97 18.00 21.65
N ALA A 98 -23.12 17.98 20.99
CA ALA A 98 -23.17 17.91 19.53
C ALA A 98 -22.41 19.00 18.79
N PRO A 99 -22.47 20.31 19.15
CA PRO A 99 -21.69 21.33 18.47
C PRO A 99 -20.18 21.22 18.71
N LEU A 100 -19.75 20.56 19.78
CA LEU A 100 -18.33 20.33 20.08
C LEU A 100 -17.79 19.08 19.38
N LEU A 101 -18.59 18.02 19.31
CA LEU A 101 -18.22 16.73 18.73
C LEU A 101 -18.34 16.69 17.20
N GLU A 102 -19.25 17.47 16.61
CA GLU A 102 -19.43 17.54 15.16
C GLU A 102 -19.94 18.92 14.73
N PRO A 103 -19.06 19.94 14.67
CA PRO A 103 -19.43 21.31 14.34
C PRO A 103 -20.10 21.47 12.97
N ASP A 104 -19.73 20.61 12.01
CA ASP A 104 -20.26 20.64 10.65
C ASP A 104 -21.70 20.11 10.55
N ASN A 105 -22.13 19.25 11.48
CA ASN A 105 -23.48 18.68 11.48
C ASN A 105 -24.00 18.37 12.90
N PRO A 106 -24.21 19.40 13.74
CA PRO A 106 -24.58 19.22 15.14
C PRO A 106 -25.98 18.61 15.31
N ALA A 107 -26.91 18.83 14.37
CA ALA A 107 -28.25 18.28 14.47
C ALA A 107 -28.26 16.74 14.35
N THR A 108 -27.48 16.18 13.42
CA THR A 108 -27.34 14.73 13.26
C THR A 108 -26.63 14.12 14.46
N MET A 109 -25.54 14.73 14.93
CA MET A 109 -24.81 14.27 16.11
C MET A 109 -25.69 14.31 17.38
N ALA A 110 -26.49 15.36 17.58
CA ALA A 110 -27.43 15.43 18.70
C ALA A 110 -28.44 14.28 18.66
N GLY A 111 -28.99 13.96 17.49
CA GLY A 111 -29.89 12.82 17.32
C GLY A 111 -29.23 11.48 17.69
N LEU A 112 -27.99 11.27 17.25
CA LEU A 112 -27.20 10.08 17.53
C LEU A 112 -26.89 9.93 19.04
N ILE A 113 -26.54 11.03 19.71
CA ILE A 113 -26.30 11.04 21.15
C ILE A 113 -27.60 10.65 21.88
N LYS A 114 -28.74 11.26 21.53
CA LYS A 114 -30.04 10.93 22.17
C LYS A 114 -30.40 9.46 22.00
N GLU A 115 -30.19 8.90 20.81
CA GLU A 115 -30.43 7.48 20.54
C GLU A 115 -29.56 6.57 21.41
N ARG A 116 -28.25 6.86 21.51
CA ARG A 116 -27.31 6.07 22.30
C ARG A 116 -27.60 6.17 23.80
N LEU A 117 -27.96 7.35 24.29
CA LEU A 117 -28.29 7.56 25.70
C LEU A 117 -29.64 6.92 26.11
N ALA A 118 -30.53 6.64 25.16
CA ALA A 118 -31.80 5.97 25.42
C ALA A 118 -31.69 4.44 25.60
N ARG A 119 -30.51 3.85 25.36
CA ARG A 119 -30.24 2.41 25.45
C ARG A 119 -30.06 1.97 26.90
N SER A 120 -31.17 1.73 27.61
CA SER A 120 -31.15 1.32 29.03
C SER A 120 -30.59 -0.09 29.30
N ASP A 121 -30.31 -0.85 28.25
CA ASP A 121 -29.65 -2.17 28.30
C ASP A 121 -28.13 -2.09 28.44
N LEU A 122 -27.54 -0.90 28.20
CA LEU A 122 -26.10 -0.69 28.23
C LEU A 122 -25.67 0.07 29.48
N VAL A 123 -24.42 -0.14 29.90
CA VAL A 123 -23.78 0.60 31.00
C VAL A 123 -22.87 1.69 30.47
N TRP A 124 -22.33 1.49 29.27
CA TRP A 124 -21.33 2.34 28.63
C TRP A 124 -21.65 2.44 27.14
N VAL A 125 -21.57 3.64 26.57
CA VAL A 125 -21.78 3.87 25.13
C VAL A 125 -20.73 4.84 24.57
N PRO A 126 -20.10 4.54 23.42
CA PRO A 126 -19.18 5.46 22.77
C PRO A 126 -19.97 6.56 22.08
N LEU A 127 -19.60 7.83 22.29
CA LEU A 127 -20.23 8.98 21.65
C LEU A 127 -19.43 9.44 20.43
N LYS A 128 -18.11 9.61 20.56
CA LYS A 128 -17.22 10.04 19.46
C LYS A 128 -15.79 9.61 19.73
N HIS A 129 -15.15 8.97 18.75
CA HIS A 129 -13.74 8.60 18.76
C HIS A 129 -12.86 9.76 18.27
N GLU A 130 -11.56 9.68 18.54
CA GLU A 130 -10.52 10.58 18.00
C GLU A 130 -10.73 12.08 18.29
N VAL A 131 -11.29 12.42 19.46
CA VAL A 131 -11.51 13.81 19.88
C VAL A 131 -10.20 14.47 20.32
N SER A 132 -9.96 15.73 19.92
CA SER A 132 -8.73 16.44 20.28
C SER A 132 -8.68 16.82 21.76
N ARG A 133 -7.47 17.10 22.27
CA ARG A 133 -7.24 17.54 23.65
C ARG A 133 -7.99 18.85 23.97
N GLU A 134 -8.09 19.76 23.01
CA GLU A 134 -8.80 21.02 23.14
C GLU A 134 -10.29 20.78 23.33
N THR A 135 -10.92 20.00 22.45
CA THR A 135 -12.34 19.64 22.55
C THR A 135 -12.63 18.86 23.83
N LYS A 136 -11.74 17.96 24.25
CA LYS A 136 -11.85 17.28 25.56
C LYS A 136 -11.91 18.30 26.70
N SER A 137 -10.98 19.24 26.74
CA SER A 137 -10.90 20.26 27.80
C SER A 137 -12.16 21.14 27.84
N GLU A 138 -12.73 21.46 26.68
CA GLU A 138 -14.00 22.18 26.59
C GLU A 138 -15.17 21.36 27.13
N ILE A 139 -15.26 20.07 26.79
CA ILE A 139 -16.32 19.18 27.28
C ILE A 139 -16.19 18.96 28.81
N GLU A 140 -14.97 18.78 29.33
CA GLU A 140 -14.71 18.66 30.77
C GLU A 140 -15.20 19.91 31.52
N SER A 141 -15.05 21.10 30.94
CA SER A 141 -15.51 22.36 31.55
C SER A 141 -17.04 22.49 31.66
N LEU A 142 -17.80 21.64 30.95
CA LEU A 142 -19.26 21.62 31.02
C LEU A 142 -19.81 20.84 32.23
N GLU A 143 -18.94 20.10 32.93
CA GLU A 143 -19.26 19.33 34.15
C GLU A 143 -20.51 18.43 33.99
N LEU A 144 -20.60 17.72 32.86
CA LEU A 144 -21.73 16.83 32.56
C LEU A 144 -21.58 15.50 33.30
N ASP A 145 -22.60 15.14 34.07
CA ASP A 145 -22.64 13.89 34.83
C ASP A 145 -22.69 12.68 33.89
N GLY A 146 -21.78 11.71 34.11
CA GLY A 146 -21.73 10.46 33.36
C GLY A 146 -21.06 10.56 31.98
N ILE A 147 -20.40 11.67 31.65
CA ILE A 147 -19.55 11.77 30.44
C ILE A 147 -18.08 11.56 30.84
N GLY A 148 -17.43 10.62 30.17
CA GLY A 148 -16.03 10.26 30.43
C GLY A 148 -15.18 10.26 29.18
N PHE A 149 -13.87 10.09 29.38
CA PHE A 149 -12.88 10.04 28.32
C PHE A 149 -11.98 8.83 28.48
N GLU A 150 -11.73 8.13 27.39
CA GLU A 150 -10.67 7.11 27.28
C GLU A 150 -9.58 7.66 26.36
N GLU A 151 -8.31 7.41 26.70
CA GLU A 151 -7.18 7.78 25.85
C GLU A 151 -7.17 6.93 24.58
N GLU A 152 -7.12 7.58 23.43
CA GLU A 152 -6.99 6.97 22.11
C GLU A 152 -5.81 7.58 21.35
N GLN A 153 -5.54 7.00 20.18
CA GLN A 153 -4.59 7.57 19.24
C GLN A 153 -5.27 7.81 17.92
N LYS A 154 -5.02 8.99 17.35
CA LYS A 154 -5.41 9.30 15.99
C LYS A 154 -4.19 9.17 15.07
N ARG A 155 -4.33 8.42 13.98
CA ARG A 155 -3.27 8.31 12.97
C ARG A 155 -3.18 9.62 12.18
N SER A 156 -1.99 10.21 12.11
CA SER A 156 -1.72 11.49 11.45
C SER A 156 -0.75 11.28 10.30
N TYR A 157 -0.97 11.99 9.19
CA TYR A 157 -0.19 11.91 7.97
C TYR A 157 0.23 13.33 7.54
N PRO A 158 1.32 13.88 8.10
CA PRO A 158 1.70 15.28 7.87
C PRO A 158 1.87 15.67 6.38
N GLU A 159 2.26 14.71 5.53
CA GLU A 159 2.40 14.89 4.08
C GLU A 159 1.31 14.13 3.28
N ALA A 160 0.12 13.99 3.88
CA ALA A 160 -0.99 13.08 3.54
C ALA A 160 -1.23 12.85 2.05
N SER A 161 -1.34 13.92 1.26
CA SER A 161 -1.74 13.82 -0.15
C SER A 161 -0.61 13.40 -1.07
N ALA A 162 0.64 13.78 -0.77
CA ALA A 162 1.78 13.50 -1.65
C ALA A 162 2.12 12.00 -1.68
N SER A 163 1.82 11.27 -0.60
CA SER A 163 2.23 9.88 -0.42
C SER A 163 1.08 8.92 -0.11
N ALA A 164 -0.18 9.31 -0.30
CA ALA A 164 -1.36 8.52 0.07
C ALA A 164 -1.29 7.07 -0.42
N HIS A 165 -1.00 6.86 -1.71
CA HIS A 165 -0.90 5.52 -2.30
C HIS A 165 0.33 4.72 -1.84
N LEU A 166 1.37 5.40 -1.35
CA LEU A 166 2.55 4.74 -0.80
C LEU A 166 2.28 4.30 0.64
N LEU A 167 1.69 5.18 1.44
CA LEU A 167 1.44 4.93 2.86
C LEU A 167 0.25 4.00 3.06
N GLY A 168 -0.82 4.16 2.28
CA GLY A 168 -2.12 3.58 2.61
C GLY A 168 -2.80 4.38 3.72
N PHE A 169 -3.69 3.73 4.47
CA PHE A 169 -4.39 4.35 5.59
C PHE A 169 -4.71 3.32 6.68
N VAL A 170 -5.09 3.81 7.86
CA VAL A 170 -5.63 2.98 8.94
C VAL A 170 -7.14 3.17 8.96
N GLY A 171 -7.88 2.06 8.97
CA GLY A 171 -9.34 2.06 9.08
C GLY A 171 -9.81 0.97 10.03
N SER A 172 -11.12 0.88 10.26
CA SER A 172 -11.68 -0.16 11.13
C SER A 172 -11.79 -1.52 10.42
N ASP A 173 -11.55 -2.60 11.15
CA ASP A 173 -11.88 -3.96 10.73
C ASP A 173 -13.35 -4.33 11.02
N ILE A 174 -13.72 -5.59 10.80
CA ILE A 174 -15.10 -6.08 11.03
C ILE A 174 -15.53 -6.00 12.51
N ASN A 175 -14.57 -5.96 13.44
CA ASN A 175 -14.80 -5.85 14.88
C ASN A 175 -14.65 -4.40 15.38
N GLY A 176 -14.43 -3.44 14.49
CA GLY A 176 -14.20 -2.04 14.84
C GLY A 176 -12.77 -1.70 15.25
N GLN A 177 -11.83 -2.64 15.15
CA GLN A 177 -10.43 -2.44 15.57
C GLN A 177 -9.60 -1.77 14.47
N PRO A 178 -8.61 -0.93 14.82
CA PRO A 178 -7.76 -0.26 13.84
C PRO A 178 -6.90 -1.28 13.08
N LYS A 179 -6.92 -1.18 11.75
CA LYS A 179 -6.16 -2.01 10.83
C LYS A 179 -5.61 -1.17 9.68
N GLY A 180 -4.35 -1.38 9.34
CA GLY A 180 -3.74 -0.81 8.14
C GLY A 180 -4.28 -1.45 6.86
N TYR A 181 -4.51 -0.62 5.85
CA TYR A 181 -4.97 -1.01 4.51
C TYR A 181 -4.15 -0.29 3.44
N PHE A 182 -3.80 -1.03 2.39
CA PHE A 182 -2.99 -0.59 1.25
C PHE A 182 -1.60 -0.09 1.63
N GLY A 183 -0.72 0.03 0.63
CA GLY A 183 0.60 0.64 0.82
C GLY A 183 1.42 -0.01 1.95
N LEU A 184 2.17 0.83 2.68
CA LEU A 184 2.96 0.42 3.84
C LEU A 184 2.11 0.07 5.06
N GLU A 185 1.03 0.80 5.33
CA GLU A 185 0.15 0.57 6.46
C GLU A 185 -0.44 -0.83 6.42
N GLY A 186 -0.90 -1.27 5.24
CA GLY A 186 -1.42 -2.62 5.00
C GLY A 186 -0.33 -3.69 5.00
N TYR A 187 0.76 -3.48 4.25
CA TYR A 187 1.83 -4.49 4.13
C TYR A 187 2.49 -4.79 5.47
N TYR A 188 2.75 -3.75 6.26
CA TYR A 188 3.43 -3.83 7.55
C TYR A 188 2.46 -3.73 8.74
N ASP A 189 1.16 -3.97 8.56
CA ASP A 189 0.18 -3.82 9.65
C ASP A 189 0.56 -4.62 10.91
N LEU A 190 1.09 -5.84 10.74
CA LEU A 190 1.55 -6.68 11.85
C LEU A 190 2.75 -6.10 12.61
N GLU A 191 3.66 -5.42 11.90
CA GLU A 191 4.83 -4.78 12.50
C GLU A 191 4.45 -3.43 13.14
N LEU A 192 3.52 -2.71 12.52
CA LEU A 192 3.09 -1.37 12.93
C LEU A 192 2.11 -1.41 14.11
N LYS A 193 1.18 -2.36 14.20
CA LYS A 193 0.11 -2.30 15.21
C LYS A 193 0.56 -2.50 16.67
N GLY A 194 1.74 -3.09 16.88
CA GLY A 194 2.21 -3.45 18.22
C GLY A 194 1.40 -4.59 18.85
N ARG A 195 1.57 -4.79 20.16
CA ARG A 195 0.78 -5.73 20.96
C ARG A 195 0.27 -5.00 22.20
N PRO A 196 -1.05 -4.91 22.40
CA PRO A 196 -1.60 -4.29 23.61
C PRO A 196 -1.20 -5.10 24.85
N GLY A 197 -1.02 -4.39 25.95
CA GLY A 197 -0.83 -4.96 27.28
C GLY A 197 -2.16 -5.36 27.91
N LEU A 198 -2.09 -6.13 28.98
CA LEU A 198 -3.27 -6.58 29.71
C LEU A 198 -3.07 -6.34 31.20
N LEU A 199 -3.95 -5.54 31.81
CA LEU A 199 -3.99 -5.33 33.24
C LEU A 199 -5.22 -6.02 33.83
N ARG A 200 -5.02 -7.13 34.55
CA ARG A 200 -6.09 -7.82 35.28
C ARG A 200 -6.03 -7.43 36.74
N ARG A 201 -7.17 -7.02 37.28
CA ARG A 201 -7.35 -6.67 38.69
C ARG A 201 -8.53 -7.43 39.27
N GLU A 202 -8.44 -7.77 40.54
CA GLU A 202 -9.60 -8.26 41.26
C GLU A 202 -10.65 -7.15 41.42
N LYS A 203 -11.94 -7.51 41.29
CA LYS A 203 -13.07 -6.63 41.51
C LYS A 203 -13.91 -7.10 42.70
N ASP A 204 -14.53 -6.16 43.40
CA ASP A 204 -15.49 -6.45 44.47
C ASP A 204 -16.86 -6.87 43.92
N ALA A 205 -17.79 -7.22 44.81
CA ALA A 205 -19.15 -7.62 44.44
C ALA A 205 -19.97 -6.50 43.76
N SER A 206 -19.49 -5.25 43.79
CA SER A 206 -20.06 -4.10 43.09
C SER A 206 -19.37 -3.79 41.76
N GLY A 207 -18.38 -4.60 41.35
CA GLY A 207 -17.66 -4.50 40.09
C GLY A 207 -16.47 -3.53 40.12
N LYS A 208 -16.12 -2.96 41.27
CA LYS A 208 -15.02 -1.99 41.40
C LYS A 208 -13.69 -2.68 41.68
N PRO A 209 -12.57 -2.21 41.12
CA PRO A 209 -11.26 -2.81 41.36
C PRO A 209 -10.84 -2.69 42.84
N ILE A 210 -10.39 -3.79 43.43
CA ILE A 210 -9.87 -3.87 44.80
C ILE A 210 -8.43 -3.34 44.79
N LEU A 211 -8.19 -2.19 45.44
CA LEU A 211 -6.89 -1.50 45.43
C LEU A 211 -5.72 -2.29 46.08
N ILE A 212 -6.03 -3.32 46.87
CA ILE A 212 -5.07 -4.18 47.60
C ILE A 212 -5.09 -5.62 47.04
N GLY A 213 -5.86 -5.88 45.98
CA GLY A 213 -6.00 -7.22 45.38
C GLY A 213 -4.80 -7.62 44.51
N GLU A 214 -4.81 -8.86 44.02
CA GLU A 214 -3.80 -9.32 43.08
C GLU A 214 -3.90 -8.54 41.74
N VAL A 215 -2.74 -8.27 41.14
CA VAL A 215 -2.61 -7.54 39.87
C VAL A 215 -1.76 -8.37 38.93
N GLU A 216 -2.34 -8.82 37.82
CA GLU A 216 -1.58 -9.40 36.71
C GLU A 216 -1.39 -8.31 35.65
N ARG A 217 -0.15 -7.98 35.31
CA ARG A 217 0.17 -7.04 34.23
C ARG A 217 1.02 -7.73 33.17
N GLU A 218 0.47 -7.83 31.97
CA GLU A 218 1.23 -8.03 30.75
C GLU A 218 1.58 -6.67 30.17
N GLU A 219 2.87 -6.43 29.92
CA GLU A 219 3.31 -5.17 29.32
C GLU A 219 2.92 -5.08 27.85
N GLU A 220 2.46 -3.92 27.46
CA GLU A 220 2.28 -3.50 26.09
C GLU A 220 3.61 -3.46 25.34
N ARG A 221 3.57 -3.68 24.03
CA ARG A 221 4.71 -3.49 23.13
C ARG A 221 4.29 -2.58 21.99
N ASP A 222 4.93 -1.43 21.91
CA ASP A 222 4.69 -0.50 20.81
C ASP A 222 5.07 -1.12 19.46
N GLY A 223 4.36 -0.67 18.44
CA GLY A 223 4.63 -1.02 17.06
C GLY A 223 6.00 -0.56 16.60
N ARG A 224 6.57 -1.31 15.66
CA ARG A 224 7.90 -1.02 15.13
C ARG A 224 7.85 0.17 14.18
N THR A 225 8.85 1.04 14.30
CA THR A 225 9.00 2.20 13.41
C THR A 225 9.66 1.78 12.11
N LEU A 226 9.11 2.22 10.98
CA LEU A 226 9.65 1.95 9.65
C LEU A 226 10.45 3.16 9.17
N LEU A 227 11.73 2.97 8.85
CA LEU A 227 12.53 3.96 8.13
C LEU A 227 12.52 3.61 6.65
N THR A 228 11.99 4.51 5.82
CA THR A 228 11.83 4.30 4.38
C THR A 228 13.02 4.82 3.56
N THR A 229 13.06 4.43 2.29
CA THR A 229 13.96 4.95 1.25
C THR A 229 13.43 6.23 0.62
N ILE A 230 12.23 6.68 1.01
CA ILE A 230 11.56 7.83 0.41
C ILE A 230 12.34 9.08 0.72
N ASP A 231 12.75 9.77 -0.34
CA ASP A 231 13.35 11.08 -0.27
C ASP A 231 12.24 12.11 -0.35
N ARG A 232 11.95 12.75 0.78
CA ARG A 232 10.84 13.69 0.96
C ARG A 232 10.86 14.81 -0.09
N THR A 233 12.04 15.28 -0.45
CA THR A 233 12.21 16.31 -1.48
C THR A 233 11.82 15.76 -2.85
N ILE A 234 12.28 14.56 -3.22
CA ILE A 234 11.88 13.93 -4.49
C ILE A 234 10.37 13.65 -4.50
N GLN A 235 9.81 13.12 -3.41
CA GLN A 235 8.38 12.82 -3.30
C GLN A 235 7.51 14.06 -3.48
N TYR A 236 7.88 15.18 -2.85
CA TYR A 236 7.20 16.46 -3.02
C TYR A 236 7.30 16.95 -4.46
N LEU A 237 8.51 16.98 -5.03
CA LEU A 237 8.76 17.43 -6.41
C LEU A 237 7.95 16.63 -7.42
N ILE A 238 7.94 15.30 -7.33
CA ILE A 238 7.19 14.48 -8.29
C ILE A 238 5.68 14.67 -8.15
N SER A 239 5.18 14.87 -6.92
CA SER A 239 3.75 15.08 -6.67
C SER A 239 3.27 16.42 -7.22
N GLU A 240 4.03 17.48 -6.96
CA GLU A 240 3.76 18.83 -7.47
C GLU A 240 3.82 18.85 -9.00
N LYS A 241 4.91 18.36 -9.60
CA LYS A 241 5.08 18.35 -11.05
C LYS A 241 4.07 17.46 -11.76
N LEU A 242 3.70 16.32 -11.17
CA LEU A 242 2.65 15.47 -11.72
C LEU A 242 1.31 16.22 -11.75
N GLN A 243 0.94 16.91 -10.67
CA GLN A 243 -0.30 17.70 -10.63
C GLN A 243 -0.29 18.84 -11.66
N GLU A 244 0.81 19.61 -11.73
CA GLU A 244 1.00 20.64 -12.77
C GLU A 244 0.89 20.06 -14.18
N GLY A 245 1.51 18.89 -14.40
CA GLY A 245 1.49 18.17 -15.66
C GLY A 245 0.09 17.70 -16.06
N LEU A 246 -0.69 17.15 -15.13
CA LEU A 246 -2.09 16.78 -15.38
C LEU A 246 -2.92 17.99 -15.81
N GLN A 247 -2.77 19.13 -15.12
CA GLN A 247 -3.48 20.37 -15.48
C GLN A 247 -3.02 20.91 -16.83
N ARG A 248 -1.71 20.96 -17.08
CA ARG A 248 -1.11 21.48 -18.31
C ARG A 248 -1.51 20.67 -19.54
N TYR A 249 -1.53 19.34 -19.42
CA TYR A 249 -1.81 18.44 -20.54
C TYR A 249 -3.25 17.94 -20.58
N GLY A 250 -4.06 18.32 -19.59
CA GLY A 250 -5.45 17.89 -19.42
C GLY A 250 -5.61 16.38 -19.41
N ALA A 251 -4.76 15.69 -18.64
CA ALA A 251 -4.79 14.24 -18.46
C ALA A 251 -5.75 13.86 -17.31
N SER A 252 -6.45 12.72 -17.44
CA SER A 252 -7.44 12.27 -16.46
C SER A 252 -6.80 11.67 -15.20
N SER A 253 -5.65 11.04 -15.37
CA SER A 253 -4.86 10.46 -14.29
C SER A 253 -3.40 10.32 -14.72
N GLY A 254 -2.50 10.07 -13.78
CA GLY A 254 -1.11 9.80 -14.06
C GLY A 254 -0.35 9.23 -12.87
N SER A 255 0.84 8.72 -13.12
CA SER A 255 1.75 8.23 -12.07
C SER A 255 3.20 8.52 -12.41
N VAL A 256 4.01 8.68 -11.36
CA VAL A 256 5.46 8.80 -11.44
C VAL A 256 6.08 7.80 -10.46
N VAL A 257 7.00 6.98 -10.96
CA VAL A 257 7.82 6.09 -10.13
C VAL A 257 9.27 6.51 -10.30
N VAL A 258 9.97 6.79 -9.20
CA VAL A 258 11.41 7.09 -9.17
C VAL A 258 12.11 6.04 -8.32
N MET A 259 13.04 5.30 -8.91
CA MET A 259 13.73 4.19 -8.26
C MET A 259 15.24 4.31 -8.46
N GLU A 260 16.02 3.99 -7.43
CA GLU A 260 17.47 3.82 -7.57
C GLU A 260 17.76 2.50 -8.30
N PRO A 261 18.44 2.52 -9.46
CA PRO A 261 18.54 1.33 -10.31
C PRO A 261 19.43 0.23 -9.71
N LYS A 262 20.45 0.57 -8.92
CA LYS A 262 21.42 -0.39 -8.37
C LYS A 262 20.83 -1.27 -7.27
N THR A 263 19.97 -0.71 -6.42
CA THR A 263 19.41 -1.42 -5.26
C THR A 263 17.94 -1.79 -5.43
N GLY A 264 17.18 -1.04 -6.23
CA GLY A 264 15.72 -1.12 -6.27
C GLY A 264 15.02 -0.24 -5.23
N ALA A 265 15.75 0.59 -4.47
CA ALA A 265 15.15 1.51 -3.51
C ALA A 265 14.18 2.49 -4.21
N ILE A 266 12.93 2.56 -3.75
CA ILE A 266 11.97 3.55 -4.23
C ILE A 266 12.30 4.90 -3.59
N LEU A 267 12.69 5.87 -4.40
CA LEU A 267 13.03 7.22 -3.93
C LEU A 267 11.79 8.11 -3.84
N GLY A 268 10.80 7.84 -4.69
CA GLY A 268 9.49 8.48 -4.65
C GLY A 268 8.50 7.79 -5.58
N MET A 269 7.23 7.82 -5.21
CA MET A 269 6.13 7.25 -5.99
C MET A 269 4.88 8.10 -5.78
N ALA A 270 4.36 8.70 -6.85
CA ALA A 270 3.19 9.55 -6.81
C ALA A 270 2.18 9.16 -7.87
N ALA A 271 0.90 9.38 -7.58
CA ALA A 271 -0.17 9.18 -8.54
C ALA A 271 -1.30 10.17 -8.30
N TRP A 272 -1.99 10.52 -9.38
CA TRP A 272 -3.17 11.38 -9.38
C TRP A 272 -4.28 10.79 -10.26
N PRO A 273 -5.56 10.90 -9.89
CA PRO A 273 -6.09 11.48 -8.64
C PRO A 273 -5.61 10.74 -7.39
N ASN A 274 -5.45 11.46 -6.28
CA ASN A 274 -5.10 10.92 -4.96
C ASN A 274 -6.25 11.12 -3.97
N TYR A 275 -6.03 10.70 -2.72
CA TYR A 275 -6.94 10.87 -1.61
C TYR A 275 -6.20 11.35 -0.38
N ASN A 276 -6.94 11.84 0.63
CA ASN A 276 -6.37 12.10 1.95
C ASN A 276 -6.51 10.83 2.81
N PRO A 277 -5.40 10.19 3.24
CA PRO A 277 -5.46 8.99 4.08
C PRO A 277 -6.10 9.23 5.46
N GLU A 278 -6.04 10.45 6.02
CA GLU A 278 -6.73 10.79 7.27
C GLU A 278 -8.25 10.81 7.12
N ASN A 279 -8.75 11.14 5.92
CA ASN A 279 -10.17 11.23 5.63
C ASN A 279 -10.55 10.34 4.44
N TYR A 280 -10.01 9.11 4.42
CA TYR A 280 -10.15 8.19 3.29
C TYR A 280 -11.61 7.87 2.97
N VAL A 281 -12.50 7.90 3.98
CA VAL A 281 -13.95 7.62 3.86
C VAL A 281 -14.65 8.61 2.93
N ALA A 282 -14.14 9.84 2.79
CA ALA A 282 -14.70 10.86 1.92
C ALA A 282 -14.38 10.64 0.42
N PHE A 283 -13.51 9.69 0.10
CA PHE A 283 -13.03 9.43 -1.26
C PHE A 283 -13.60 8.13 -1.83
N ASP A 284 -13.66 8.05 -3.16
CA ASP A 284 -14.08 6.84 -3.87
C ASP A 284 -13.09 5.69 -3.61
N LYS A 285 -13.62 4.49 -3.33
CA LYS A 285 -12.81 3.30 -3.00
C LYS A 285 -11.90 2.86 -4.14
N GLY A 286 -12.22 3.22 -5.38
CA GLY A 286 -11.38 2.96 -6.55
C GLY A 286 -10.08 3.76 -6.57
N LEU A 287 -9.93 4.77 -5.71
CA LEU A 287 -8.70 5.56 -5.55
C LEU A 287 -7.72 4.94 -4.54
N TYR A 288 -8.14 3.99 -3.71
CA TYR A 288 -7.26 3.44 -2.67
C TYR A 288 -6.08 2.63 -3.22
N PRO A 289 -6.28 1.74 -4.22
CA PRO A 289 -5.18 0.99 -4.82
C PRO A 289 -4.13 1.93 -5.42
N ASN A 290 -2.86 1.57 -5.26
CA ASN A 290 -1.78 2.35 -5.84
C ASN A 290 -1.64 2.01 -7.33
N PRO A 291 -1.93 2.94 -8.27
CA PRO A 291 -1.93 2.62 -9.69
C PRO A 291 -0.55 2.24 -10.23
N ALA A 292 0.54 2.59 -9.53
CA ALA A 292 1.89 2.21 -9.93
C ALA A 292 2.19 0.71 -9.73
N VAL A 293 1.50 0.05 -8.80
CA VAL A 293 1.72 -1.38 -8.46
C VAL A 293 0.50 -2.25 -8.70
N SER A 294 -0.70 -1.67 -8.74
CA SER A 294 -1.97 -2.40 -8.81
C SER A 294 -2.60 -2.33 -10.20
N PHE A 295 -2.37 -1.27 -10.98
CA PHE A 295 -3.01 -1.09 -12.29
C PHE A 295 -2.07 -1.49 -13.42
N SER A 296 -2.62 -2.24 -14.37
CA SER A 296 -1.89 -2.66 -15.56
C SER A 296 -2.24 -1.81 -16.76
N TYR A 297 -1.28 -1.65 -17.68
CA TYR A 297 -1.44 -0.94 -18.93
C TYR A 297 -0.60 -1.59 -20.02
N GLU A 298 -0.93 -1.27 -21.29
CA GLU A 298 -0.05 -1.59 -22.40
C GLU A 298 1.09 -0.56 -22.49
N PRO A 299 2.36 -0.98 -22.42
CA PRO A 299 3.51 -0.07 -22.36
C PRO A 299 3.81 0.67 -23.67
N GLY A 300 3.28 0.16 -24.79
CA GLY A 300 3.55 0.71 -26.12
C GLY A 300 5.06 0.86 -26.40
N SER A 301 5.45 1.97 -27.02
CA SER A 301 6.84 2.15 -27.48
C SER A 301 7.89 2.21 -26.37
N THR A 302 7.53 2.42 -25.09
CA THR A 302 8.50 2.29 -24.00
C THR A 302 9.06 0.87 -23.91
N PHE A 303 8.25 -0.14 -24.26
CA PHE A 303 8.60 -1.55 -24.20
C PHE A 303 9.72 -1.97 -25.16
N LYS A 304 9.91 -1.22 -26.25
CA LYS A 304 10.87 -1.53 -27.31
C LYS A 304 12.30 -1.67 -26.79
N VAL A 305 12.66 -0.92 -25.75
CA VAL A 305 14.00 -0.98 -25.14
C VAL A 305 14.27 -2.34 -24.52
N LEU A 306 13.25 -3.02 -23.97
CA LEU A 306 13.39 -4.35 -23.38
C LEU A 306 13.56 -5.41 -24.48
N VAL A 307 12.76 -5.32 -25.55
CA VAL A 307 12.82 -6.23 -26.69
C VAL A 307 14.14 -6.09 -27.44
N MET A 308 14.59 -4.86 -27.69
CA MET A 308 15.88 -4.59 -28.30
C MET A 308 17.03 -5.09 -27.41
N SER A 309 16.96 -4.87 -26.10
CA SER A 309 17.95 -5.40 -25.15
C SER A 309 18.06 -6.92 -25.22
N ALA A 310 16.93 -7.64 -25.27
CA ALA A 310 16.91 -9.10 -25.41
C ALA A 310 17.60 -9.55 -26.71
N ALA A 311 17.24 -8.93 -27.84
CA ALA A 311 17.84 -9.24 -29.14
C ALA A 311 19.34 -8.93 -29.22
N LEU A 312 19.79 -7.82 -28.63
CA LEU A 312 21.21 -7.51 -28.49
C LEU A 312 21.93 -8.52 -27.57
N ASN A 313 21.30 -8.95 -26.48
CA ASN A 313 21.90 -9.86 -25.50
C ASN A 313 22.14 -11.27 -26.06
N GLU A 314 21.20 -11.75 -26.87
CA GLU A 314 21.31 -13.01 -27.62
C GLU A 314 22.20 -12.87 -28.88
N GLY A 315 22.60 -11.65 -29.25
CA GLY A 315 23.36 -11.39 -30.48
C GLY A 315 22.55 -11.60 -31.77
N ALA A 316 21.22 -11.61 -31.67
CA ALA A 316 20.31 -11.73 -32.81
C ALA A 316 20.37 -10.49 -33.73
N VAL A 317 20.68 -9.33 -33.14
CA VAL A 317 21.00 -8.09 -33.84
C VAL A 317 22.17 -7.37 -33.16
N LYS A 318 22.73 -6.39 -33.85
CA LYS A 318 23.71 -5.42 -33.34
C LYS A 318 23.19 -4.00 -33.60
N PRO A 319 23.71 -2.95 -32.93
CA PRO A 319 23.29 -1.57 -33.17
C PRO A 319 23.31 -1.17 -34.66
N GLU A 320 24.31 -1.65 -35.40
CA GLU A 320 24.53 -1.41 -36.83
C GLU A 320 23.78 -2.37 -37.77
N THR A 321 23.11 -3.41 -37.25
CA THR A 321 22.28 -4.30 -38.09
C THR A 321 21.21 -3.47 -38.79
N ARG A 322 21.11 -3.63 -40.12
CA ARG A 322 20.14 -2.88 -40.93
C ARG A 322 18.87 -3.66 -41.14
N CYS A 323 17.74 -2.99 -41.02
CA CYS A 323 16.43 -3.53 -41.38
C CYS A 323 16.17 -3.36 -42.88
N ASP A 324 16.28 -4.45 -43.61
CA ASP A 324 15.98 -4.54 -45.05
C ASP A 324 14.47 -4.58 -45.36
N GLN A 325 13.63 -4.73 -44.33
CA GLN A 325 12.17 -4.83 -44.43
C GLN A 325 11.42 -3.62 -43.86
N CYS A 326 12.14 -2.51 -43.61
CA CYS A 326 11.60 -1.29 -42.99
C CYS A 326 11.24 -0.19 -44.00
N SER A 327 11.06 -0.54 -45.28
CA SER A 327 10.73 0.42 -46.34
C SER A 327 9.23 0.76 -46.45
N GLY A 328 8.38 0.12 -45.65
CA GLY A 328 6.93 0.30 -45.71
C GLY A 328 6.19 -0.52 -44.65
N PRO A 329 4.85 -0.46 -44.64
CA PRO A 329 4.04 -1.25 -43.73
C PRO A 329 4.22 -2.75 -44.00
N ARG A 330 4.06 -3.57 -42.96
CA ARG A 330 4.18 -5.04 -43.07
C ARG A 330 2.83 -5.71 -42.84
N ILE A 331 2.54 -6.73 -43.64
CA ILE A 331 1.32 -7.54 -43.49
C ILE A 331 1.71 -8.85 -42.81
N ILE A 332 1.16 -9.10 -41.62
CA ILE A 332 1.38 -10.32 -40.85
C ILE A 332 0.03 -10.88 -40.44
N SER A 333 -0.22 -12.15 -40.79
CA SER A 333 -1.49 -12.85 -40.47
C SER A 333 -2.75 -12.07 -40.87
N GLY A 334 -2.70 -11.31 -41.97
CA GLY A 334 -3.81 -10.48 -42.47
C GLY A 334 -3.91 -9.08 -41.85
N TYR A 335 -3.10 -8.75 -40.83
CA TYR A 335 -3.07 -7.44 -40.20
C TYR A 335 -1.97 -6.57 -40.82
N THR A 336 -2.29 -5.29 -41.06
CA THR A 336 -1.31 -4.31 -41.57
C THR A 336 -0.67 -3.56 -40.39
N LEU A 337 0.61 -3.80 -40.17
CA LEU A 337 1.42 -3.16 -39.14
C LEU A 337 2.08 -1.92 -39.73
N LYS A 338 1.87 -0.78 -39.07
CA LYS A 338 2.34 0.54 -39.49
C LYS A 338 3.21 1.18 -38.42
N THR A 339 4.05 2.11 -38.82
CA THR A 339 4.69 3.06 -37.90
C THR A 339 3.67 4.10 -37.45
N TRP A 340 3.90 4.70 -36.27
CA TRP A 340 2.95 5.62 -35.63
C TRP A 340 2.61 6.88 -36.47
N ASN A 341 3.52 7.28 -37.37
CA ASN A 341 3.38 8.45 -38.25
C ASN A 341 3.37 8.09 -39.75
N GLU A 342 3.29 6.80 -40.08
CA GLU A 342 3.39 6.28 -41.45
C GLU A 342 4.65 6.74 -42.23
N LYS A 343 5.72 7.12 -41.52
CA LYS A 343 7.04 7.34 -42.11
C LYS A 343 7.88 6.08 -41.99
N TYR A 344 8.62 5.77 -43.05
CA TYR A 344 9.43 4.56 -43.17
C TYR A 344 10.82 4.94 -43.63
N PHE A 345 11.82 4.34 -43.01
CA PHE A 345 13.23 4.63 -43.24
C PHE A 345 13.93 3.35 -43.72
N PRO A 346 14.08 3.16 -45.04
CA PRO A 346 14.71 1.96 -45.59
C PRO A 346 16.14 1.79 -45.05
N ASN A 347 16.53 0.55 -44.75
CA ASN A 347 17.88 0.20 -44.27
C ASN A 347 18.30 0.88 -42.96
N SER A 348 17.34 1.29 -42.12
CA SER A 348 17.62 1.81 -40.78
C SER A 348 18.42 0.82 -39.95
N THR A 349 19.44 1.32 -39.27
CA THR A 349 20.18 0.63 -38.21
C THR A 349 19.27 0.39 -37.00
N MET A 350 19.62 -0.56 -36.12
CA MET A 350 18.84 -0.78 -34.90
C MET A 350 18.84 0.44 -33.98
N THR A 351 19.90 1.26 -34.02
CA THR A 351 19.93 2.56 -33.32
C THR A 351 18.86 3.49 -33.86
N GLU A 352 18.76 3.63 -35.19
CA GLU A 352 17.72 4.45 -35.85
C GLU A 352 16.30 3.88 -35.61
N VAL A 353 16.15 2.55 -35.53
CA VAL A 353 14.87 1.91 -35.18
C VAL A 353 14.37 2.37 -33.80
N ILE A 354 15.25 2.43 -32.80
CA ILE A 354 14.90 2.95 -31.47
C ILE A 354 14.70 4.48 -31.50
N GLN A 355 15.56 5.22 -32.22
CA GLN A 355 15.47 6.67 -32.38
C GLN A 355 14.14 7.13 -32.99
N HIS A 356 13.73 6.51 -34.10
CA HIS A 356 12.49 6.81 -34.82
C HIS A 356 11.27 6.10 -34.24
N SER A 357 11.47 5.27 -33.20
CA SER A 357 10.42 4.45 -32.63
C SER A 357 9.71 3.60 -33.70
N ASP A 358 10.47 2.96 -34.59
CA ASP A 358 9.94 2.24 -35.75
C ASP A 358 9.31 0.90 -35.35
N ASN A 359 7.98 0.78 -35.47
CA ASN A 359 7.25 -0.46 -35.19
C ASN A 359 7.65 -1.60 -36.14
N VAL A 360 7.86 -1.29 -37.42
CA VAL A 360 8.23 -2.29 -38.43
C VAL A 360 9.63 -2.82 -38.17
N GLY A 361 10.55 -1.94 -37.78
CA GLY A 361 11.88 -2.32 -37.31
C GLY A 361 11.85 -3.23 -36.09
N MET A 362 10.97 -2.95 -35.13
CA MET A 362 10.82 -3.82 -33.96
C MET A 362 10.22 -5.18 -34.28
N VAL A 363 9.33 -5.28 -35.28
CA VAL A 363 8.86 -6.59 -35.78
C VAL A 363 10.02 -7.39 -36.37
N PHE A 364 10.89 -6.75 -37.16
CA PHE A 364 12.12 -7.40 -37.66
C PHE A 364 13.02 -7.90 -36.51
N VAL A 365 13.20 -7.09 -35.46
CA VAL A 365 13.94 -7.49 -34.24
C VAL A 365 13.30 -8.73 -33.59
N GLY A 366 11.98 -8.73 -33.44
CA GLY A 366 11.23 -9.86 -32.88
C GLY A 366 11.37 -11.14 -33.69
N GLU A 367 11.30 -11.05 -35.01
CA GLU A 367 11.50 -12.19 -35.92
C GLU A 367 12.93 -12.74 -35.84
N LYS A 368 13.94 -11.88 -35.66
CA LYS A 368 15.34 -12.30 -35.45
C LYS A 368 15.55 -12.97 -34.08
N LEU A 369 14.87 -12.49 -33.04
CA LEU A 369 14.95 -13.05 -31.69
C LEU A 369 14.21 -14.40 -31.58
N GLY A 370 13.03 -14.50 -32.21
CA GLY A 370 12.16 -15.67 -32.13
C GLY A 370 11.24 -15.67 -30.89
N LYS A 371 10.12 -16.41 -30.97
CA LYS A 371 9.07 -16.39 -29.93
C LYS A 371 9.52 -17.04 -28.63
N GLU A 372 10.33 -18.10 -28.69
CA GLU A 372 10.81 -18.84 -27.53
C GLU A 372 11.68 -17.92 -26.66
N LYS A 373 12.63 -17.22 -27.29
CA LYS A 373 13.49 -16.25 -26.63
C LYS A 373 12.71 -15.02 -26.18
N MET A 374 11.76 -14.54 -26.96
CA MET A 374 10.87 -13.45 -26.52
C MET A 374 10.24 -13.80 -25.17
N VAL A 375 9.52 -14.92 -25.08
CA VAL A 375 8.84 -15.34 -23.85
C VAL A 375 9.83 -15.57 -22.71
N GLU A 376 10.99 -16.19 -22.96
CA GLU A 376 12.06 -16.34 -21.98
C GLU A 376 12.50 -14.99 -21.39
N TYR A 377 12.70 -13.97 -22.24
CA TYR A 377 13.12 -12.65 -21.76
C TYR A 377 12.01 -11.90 -21.02
N LEU A 378 10.74 -12.03 -21.44
CA LEU A 378 9.62 -11.46 -20.68
C LEU A 378 9.63 -11.97 -19.22
N GLN A 379 9.87 -13.27 -19.05
CA GLN A 379 9.99 -13.89 -17.73
C GLN A 379 11.27 -13.43 -17.00
N LYS A 380 12.41 -13.34 -17.69
CA LYS A 380 13.67 -12.82 -17.11
C LYS A 380 13.54 -11.37 -16.64
N PHE A 381 12.77 -10.53 -17.33
CA PHE A 381 12.46 -9.18 -16.85
C PHE A 381 11.50 -9.15 -15.65
N GLY A 382 11.04 -10.32 -15.18
CA GLY A 382 10.11 -10.44 -14.06
C GLY A 382 8.65 -10.15 -14.41
N LEU A 383 8.30 -10.09 -15.71
CA LEU A 383 6.93 -9.89 -16.14
C LEU A 383 6.13 -11.17 -15.95
N GLY A 384 4.84 -11.04 -15.62
CA GLY A 384 4.00 -12.19 -15.30
C GLY A 384 3.96 -12.56 -13.82
N GLN A 385 4.78 -11.91 -12.99
CA GLN A 385 4.86 -12.14 -11.54
C GLN A 385 4.96 -10.82 -10.78
N PRO A 386 4.45 -10.75 -9.53
CA PRO A 386 4.67 -9.61 -8.64
C PRO A 386 6.17 -9.30 -8.50
N THR A 387 6.52 -8.03 -8.36
CA THR A 387 7.92 -7.62 -8.20
C THR A 387 8.48 -7.98 -6.83
N GLY A 388 7.60 -8.16 -5.84
CA GLY A 388 7.96 -8.43 -4.46
C GLY A 388 8.22 -7.14 -3.67
N VAL A 389 7.69 -6.01 -4.13
CA VAL A 389 7.72 -4.75 -3.39
C VAL A 389 6.93 -4.89 -2.10
N ASP A 390 7.37 -4.19 -1.08
CA ASP A 390 6.81 -4.14 0.26
C ASP A 390 5.61 -3.18 0.36
N LEU A 391 4.69 -3.28 -0.61
CA LEU A 391 3.43 -2.53 -0.64
C LEU A 391 2.27 -3.51 -0.81
N GLU A 392 1.20 -3.32 -0.04
CA GLU A 392 -0.01 -4.13 -0.17
C GLU A 392 -0.73 -3.82 -1.49
N ASP A 393 -1.44 -4.82 -2.03
CA ASP A 393 -2.22 -4.76 -3.27
C ASP A 393 -1.39 -4.68 -4.56
N GLU A 394 -0.15 -5.19 -4.54
CA GLU A 394 0.63 -5.42 -5.76
C GLU A 394 -0.07 -6.47 -6.67
N THR A 395 -0.25 -6.12 -7.94
CA THR A 395 -0.79 -7.04 -8.94
C THR A 395 0.22 -7.32 -10.05
N SER A 396 0.02 -8.43 -10.77
CA SER A 396 0.75 -8.69 -12.00
C SER A 396 -0.15 -9.41 -13.00
N PRO A 397 -0.33 -8.84 -14.21
CA PRO A 397 -0.93 -9.57 -15.32
C PRO A 397 -0.10 -10.82 -15.64
N LYS A 398 -0.76 -11.95 -15.87
CA LYS A 398 -0.06 -13.20 -16.25
C LYS A 398 0.36 -13.15 -17.71
N LEU A 399 1.54 -13.69 -18.01
CA LEU A 399 1.96 -13.92 -19.39
C LEU A 399 1.19 -15.11 -19.98
N ARG A 400 0.85 -15.01 -21.27
CA ARG A 400 0.27 -16.13 -22.01
C ARG A 400 1.30 -17.25 -22.18
N PRO A 401 0.91 -18.53 -22.04
CA PRO A 401 1.80 -19.66 -22.24
C PRO A 401 2.26 -19.72 -23.70
N LEU A 402 3.50 -20.19 -23.94
CA LEU A 402 4.17 -20.15 -25.24
C LEU A 402 3.35 -20.79 -26.37
N GLU A 403 2.55 -21.80 -26.06
CA GLU A 403 1.70 -22.55 -26.99
C GLU A 403 0.57 -21.71 -27.58
N GLU A 404 0.14 -20.65 -26.88
CA GLU A 404 -0.92 -19.74 -27.33
C GLU A 404 -0.39 -18.62 -28.24
N TRP A 405 0.93 -18.43 -28.33
CA TRP A 405 1.53 -17.36 -29.11
C TRP A 405 1.46 -17.64 -30.62
N ARG A 406 0.82 -16.73 -31.34
CA ARG A 406 0.79 -16.71 -32.81
C ARG A 406 1.83 -15.73 -33.34
N GLN A 407 2.06 -15.78 -34.65
CA GLN A 407 3.00 -14.87 -35.31
C GLN A 407 2.63 -13.39 -35.10
N ILE A 408 1.33 -13.06 -35.12
CA ILE A 408 0.85 -11.71 -34.87
C ILE A 408 1.12 -11.25 -33.43
N ASP A 409 1.03 -12.14 -32.44
CA ASP A 409 1.31 -11.82 -31.04
C ASP A 409 2.79 -11.47 -30.83
N LEU A 410 3.69 -12.24 -31.46
CA LEU A 410 5.11 -11.91 -31.49
C LEU A 410 5.34 -10.53 -32.12
N ALA A 411 4.66 -10.23 -33.24
CA ALA A 411 4.84 -8.96 -33.91
C ALA A 411 4.36 -7.78 -33.06
N THR A 412 3.16 -7.85 -32.47
CA THR A 412 2.58 -6.75 -31.68
C THR A 412 3.30 -6.53 -30.36
N VAL A 413 3.75 -7.59 -29.69
CA VAL A 413 4.46 -7.44 -28.42
C VAL A 413 5.78 -6.67 -28.59
N CYS A 414 6.41 -6.76 -29.77
CA CYS A 414 7.69 -6.10 -30.04
C CYS A 414 7.63 -4.58 -29.91
N PHE A 415 6.45 -3.99 -30.04
CA PHE A 415 6.21 -2.57 -29.83
C PHE A 415 5.20 -2.30 -28.71
N GLY A 416 5.01 -3.26 -27.82
CA GLY A 416 4.30 -3.11 -26.55
C GLY A 416 2.77 -3.18 -26.64
N GLN A 417 2.23 -3.88 -27.65
CA GLN A 417 0.80 -4.18 -27.79
C GLN A 417 0.51 -5.67 -27.60
N GLY A 418 -0.62 -6.01 -26.99
CA GLY A 418 -0.96 -7.40 -26.64
C GLY A 418 -0.18 -7.93 -25.42
N ILE A 419 0.36 -7.02 -24.60
CA ILE A 419 0.99 -7.28 -23.30
C ILE A 419 0.57 -6.20 -22.30
N ALA A 420 0.31 -6.61 -21.07
CA ALA A 420 -0.01 -5.70 -19.96
C ALA A 420 0.99 -5.90 -18.81
N LEU A 421 1.36 -4.80 -18.16
CA LEU A 421 2.26 -4.78 -17.01
C LEU A 421 1.97 -3.54 -16.14
N THR A 422 2.49 -3.50 -14.92
CA THR A 422 2.35 -2.33 -14.04
C THR A 422 3.46 -1.30 -14.26
N PRO A 423 3.26 -0.02 -13.95
CA PRO A 423 4.32 1.00 -14.01
C PRO A 423 5.59 0.60 -13.24
N LEU A 424 5.45 -0.03 -12.07
CA LEU A 424 6.59 -0.54 -11.30
C LEU A 424 7.33 -1.67 -12.02
N GLN A 425 6.62 -2.62 -12.64
CA GLN A 425 7.25 -3.68 -13.45
C GLN A 425 8.06 -3.09 -14.62
N MET A 426 7.52 -2.09 -15.32
CA MET A 426 8.24 -1.42 -16.41
C MET A 426 9.51 -0.72 -15.90
N THR A 427 9.38 0.02 -14.80
CA THR A 427 10.48 0.77 -14.18
C THR A 427 11.59 -0.18 -13.73
N ARG A 428 11.22 -1.29 -13.08
CA ARG A 428 12.14 -2.36 -12.66
C ARG A 428 12.85 -3.02 -13.83
N ALA A 429 12.13 -3.34 -14.90
CA ALA A 429 12.73 -3.96 -16.08
C ALA A 429 13.75 -3.02 -16.75
N VAL A 430 13.44 -1.72 -16.88
CA VAL A 430 14.38 -0.72 -17.43
C VAL A 430 15.55 -0.47 -16.48
N ALA A 431 15.37 -0.60 -15.17
CA ALA A 431 16.46 -0.51 -14.21
C ALA A 431 17.58 -1.54 -14.47
N SER A 432 17.23 -2.71 -15.01
CA SER A 432 18.23 -3.72 -15.40
C SER A 432 19.16 -3.21 -16.51
N ILE A 433 18.70 -2.29 -17.38
CA ILE A 433 19.56 -1.63 -18.37
C ILE A 433 20.47 -0.62 -17.67
N ALA A 434 19.94 0.13 -16.71
CA ALA A 434 20.67 1.18 -15.98
C ALA A 434 21.73 0.64 -15.00
N ASN A 435 21.58 -0.58 -14.48
CA ASN A 435 22.43 -1.13 -13.41
C ASN A 435 23.42 -2.22 -13.87
N GLY A 436 23.67 -2.31 -15.18
CA GLY A 436 24.62 -3.29 -15.72
C GLY A 436 24.07 -4.71 -15.92
N GLY A 437 22.74 -4.87 -15.81
CA GLY A 437 22.03 -6.06 -16.26
C GLY A 437 21.32 -6.85 -15.18
N TYR A 438 21.26 -6.35 -13.95
CA TYR A 438 20.73 -7.07 -12.79
C TYR A 438 19.25 -6.76 -12.56
N LEU A 439 18.45 -7.80 -12.32
CA LEU A 439 17.06 -7.61 -11.91
C LEU A 439 16.98 -7.42 -10.40
N VAL A 440 16.74 -6.19 -9.94
CA VAL A 440 16.57 -5.87 -8.51
C VAL A 440 15.14 -6.12 -8.03
N THR A 441 14.94 -6.40 -6.74
CA THR A 441 13.60 -6.34 -6.11
C THR A 441 13.38 -4.93 -5.57
N PRO A 442 12.33 -4.22 -6.04
CA PRO A 442 12.00 -2.92 -5.48
C PRO A 442 11.64 -3.00 -4.00
N PHE A 443 11.98 -1.97 -3.22
CA PHE A 443 11.61 -1.89 -1.81
C PHE A 443 11.50 -0.43 -1.35
N VAL A 444 10.68 -0.19 -0.33
CA VAL A 444 10.39 1.12 0.25
C VAL A 444 10.93 1.23 1.67
N VAL A 445 10.89 0.16 2.48
CA VAL A 445 11.41 0.17 3.85
C VAL A 445 12.86 -0.30 3.87
N GLN A 446 13.76 0.52 4.40
CA GLN A 446 15.17 0.18 4.57
C GLN A 446 15.51 -0.30 5.99
N LYS A 447 14.77 0.14 7.01
CA LYS A 447 14.96 -0.33 8.40
C LYS A 447 13.64 -0.48 9.13
N VAL A 448 13.58 -1.49 9.99
CA VAL A 448 12.51 -1.69 10.98
C VAL A 448 13.14 -1.53 12.37
N ILE A 449 12.68 -0.54 13.12
CA ILE A 449 13.25 -0.09 14.39
C ILE A 449 12.29 -0.48 15.51
N SER A 450 12.82 -1.12 16.56
CA SER A 450 12.08 -1.53 17.74
C SER A 450 12.93 -1.32 18.99
N GLU A 451 12.33 -1.50 20.17
CA GLU A 451 13.05 -1.47 21.45
C GLU A 451 14.18 -2.52 21.52
N GLU A 452 14.00 -3.67 20.85
CA GLU A 452 14.96 -4.77 20.80
C GLU A 452 16.14 -4.48 19.85
N GLY A 453 16.02 -3.45 19.00
CA GLY A 453 17.07 -3.03 18.07
C GLY A 453 16.57 -2.68 16.67
N VAL A 454 17.52 -2.57 15.74
CA VAL A 454 17.28 -2.17 14.34
C VAL A 454 17.53 -3.34 13.41
N SER A 455 16.52 -3.69 12.61
CA SER A 455 16.61 -4.66 11.52
C SER A 455 16.74 -3.92 10.19
N GLU A 456 17.83 -4.16 9.45
CA GLU A 456 18.04 -3.55 8.14
C GLU A 456 17.53 -4.48 7.02
N ILE A 457 16.71 -3.93 6.13
CA ILE A 457 16.27 -4.60 4.92
C ILE A 457 17.32 -4.37 3.85
N ARG A 458 18.08 -5.42 3.51
CA ARG A 458 19.14 -5.33 2.51
C ARG A 458 18.56 -5.41 1.09
N PRO A 459 19.10 -4.63 0.13
CA PRO A 459 18.74 -4.75 -1.27
C PRO A 459 18.89 -6.19 -1.78
N LYS A 460 17.84 -6.70 -2.44
CA LYS A 460 17.87 -8.01 -3.09
C LYS A 460 18.24 -7.82 -4.56
N ILE A 461 19.51 -8.01 -4.86
CA ILE A 461 20.03 -7.99 -6.22
C ILE A 461 19.86 -9.40 -6.79
N GLY A 462 18.99 -9.54 -7.78
CA GLY A 462 18.71 -10.80 -8.46
C GLY A 462 19.77 -11.17 -9.51
N GLU A 463 19.39 -12.04 -10.43
CA GLU A 463 20.28 -12.52 -11.48
C GLU A 463 20.63 -11.41 -12.49
N GLN A 464 21.80 -11.56 -13.11
CA GLN A 464 22.19 -10.75 -14.26
C GLN A 464 21.51 -11.30 -15.52
N ILE A 465 20.46 -10.62 -15.97
CA ILE A 465 19.64 -11.02 -17.12
C ILE A 465 20.14 -10.43 -18.45
N LEU A 466 20.91 -9.34 -18.38
CA LEU A 466 21.57 -8.72 -19.54
C LEU A 466 23.08 -8.65 -19.30
N LYS A 467 23.88 -8.90 -20.35
CA LYS A 467 25.33 -8.69 -20.31
C LYS A 467 25.59 -7.19 -20.16
N SER A 468 26.63 -6.83 -19.39
CA SER A 468 27.01 -5.42 -19.22
C SER A 468 27.32 -4.74 -20.57
N ALA A 469 27.92 -5.46 -21.52
CA ALA A 469 28.13 -4.95 -22.89
C ALA A 469 26.81 -4.58 -23.59
N THR A 470 25.77 -5.39 -23.42
CA THR A 470 24.43 -5.12 -23.96
C THR A 470 23.80 -3.90 -23.29
N THR A 471 23.94 -3.77 -21.98
CA THR A 471 23.41 -2.60 -21.27
C THR A 471 24.05 -1.30 -21.72
N MET A 472 25.37 -1.29 -22.00
CA MET A 472 26.06 -0.12 -22.54
C MET A 472 25.58 0.22 -23.96
N MET A 473 25.46 -0.77 -24.85
CA MET A 473 24.94 -0.56 -26.21
C MET A 473 23.51 0.00 -26.19
N MET A 474 22.62 -0.58 -25.38
CA MET A 474 21.24 -0.10 -25.27
C MET A 474 21.18 1.30 -24.65
N THR A 475 22.03 1.60 -23.66
CA THR A 475 22.12 2.94 -23.06
C THR A 475 22.45 3.99 -24.11
N GLU A 476 23.45 3.74 -24.97
CA GLU A 476 23.79 4.66 -26.06
C GLU A 476 22.66 4.81 -27.09
N MET A 477 21.94 3.74 -27.41
CA MET A 477 20.76 3.82 -28.28
C MET A 477 19.63 4.65 -27.64
N MET A 478 19.42 4.53 -26.33
CA MET A 478 18.44 5.32 -25.58
C MET A 478 18.86 6.79 -25.46
N VAL A 479 20.15 7.08 -25.28
CA VAL A 479 20.69 8.46 -25.33
C VAL A 479 20.46 9.05 -26.71
N ASN A 480 20.77 8.31 -27.77
CA ASN A 480 20.53 8.75 -29.14
C ASN A 480 19.04 9.04 -29.40
N ALA A 481 18.13 8.22 -28.86
CA ALA A 481 16.69 8.44 -28.98
C ALA A 481 16.21 9.70 -28.26
N VAL A 482 16.83 10.08 -27.15
CA VAL A 482 16.54 11.33 -26.44
C VAL A 482 17.11 12.54 -27.20
N ASP A 483 18.34 12.44 -27.71
CA ASP A 483 19.04 13.54 -28.36
C ASP A 483 18.53 13.85 -29.78
N ASN A 484 18.12 12.81 -30.50
CA ASN A 484 17.77 12.90 -31.92
C ASN A 484 16.33 12.46 -32.22
N GLY A 485 15.55 12.09 -31.20
CA GLY A 485 14.13 11.72 -31.34
C GLY A 485 13.18 12.90 -31.26
N GLU A 486 11.89 12.59 -31.13
CA GLU A 486 10.77 13.56 -31.18
C GLU A 486 10.74 14.52 -29.99
N ALA A 487 11.17 14.07 -28.81
CA ALA A 487 11.12 14.85 -27.57
C ALA A 487 12.38 15.71 -27.31
N LYS A 488 13.34 15.74 -28.25
CA LYS A 488 14.65 16.41 -28.06
C LYS A 488 14.56 17.89 -27.70
N TRP A 489 13.48 18.56 -28.11
CA TRP A 489 13.26 20.00 -27.88
C TRP A 489 13.05 20.32 -26.40
N ALA A 490 12.57 19.36 -25.60
CA ALA A 490 12.32 19.51 -24.17
C ALA A 490 13.48 19.02 -23.29
N LYS A 491 14.50 18.38 -23.88
CA LYS A 491 15.63 17.80 -23.14
C LYS A 491 16.41 18.89 -22.37
N PRO A 492 16.71 18.71 -21.07
CA PRO A 492 17.60 19.58 -20.33
C PRO A 492 19.01 19.60 -20.95
N LYS A 493 19.54 20.81 -21.18
CA LYS A 493 20.88 20.98 -21.77
C LYS A 493 21.97 20.49 -20.80
N GLY A 494 22.99 19.87 -21.37
CA GLY A 494 24.20 19.44 -20.65
C GLY A 494 24.07 18.12 -19.89
N TYR A 495 22.89 17.53 -19.76
CA TYR A 495 22.72 16.22 -19.13
C TYR A 495 22.67 15.10 -20.17
N ARG A 496 23.36 13.99 -19.90
CA ARG A 496 23.22 12.73 -20.66
C ARG A 496 22.07 11.92 -20.05
N ILE A 497 20.99 11.76 -20.81
CA ILE A 497 19.76 11.08 -20.40
C ILE A 497 19.50 9.94 -21.37
N ALA A 498 19.32 8.73 -20.83
CA ALA A 498 18.84 7.59 -21.60
C ALA A 498 17.34 7.46 -21.37
N GLY A 499 16.54 7.38 -22.44
CA GLY A 499 15.10 7.20 -22.28
C GLY A 499 14.36 6.82 -23.55
N LYS A 500 13.06 6.58 -23.40
CA LYS A 500 12.16 6.27 -24.50
C LYS A 500 10.75 6.78 -24.23
N THR A 501 10.21 7.49 -25.21
CA THR A 501 8.79 7.87 -25.29
C THR A 501 7.90 6.67 -25.60
N GLY A 502 6.69 6.68 -25.06
CA GLY A 502 5.60 5.76 -25.37
C GLY A 502 4.27 6.48 -25.57
N THR A 503 3.51 5.97 -26.52
CA THR A 503 2.08 6.25 -26.67
C THR A 503 1.42 4.90 -26.93
N ALA A 504 0.50 4.51 -26.05
CA ALA A 504 -0.27 3.28 -26.18
C ALA A 504 -1.75 3.63 -26.32
N GLN A 505 -2.44 3.05 -27.29
CA GLN A 505 -3.90 3.18 -27.39
C GLN A 505 -4.56 2.35 -26.29
N ILE A 506 -5.66 2.84 -25.73
CA ILE A 506 -6.33 2.13 -24.64
C ILE A 506 -7.18 0.98 -25.23
N PRO A 507 -7.00 -0.27 -24.76
CA PRO A 507 -7.85 -1.37 -25.18
C PRO A 507 -9.25 -1.24 -24.55
N VAL A 508 -10.28 -1.29 -25.39
CA VAL A 508 -11.71 -1.27 -25.02
C VAL A 508 -12.36 -2.50 -25.65
N ALA A 509 -12.82 -3.45 -24.82
CA ALA A 509 -13.60 -4.63 -25.25
C ALA A 509 -13.05 -5.35 -26.51
N GLY A 510 -11.73 -5.57 -26.58
CA GLY A 510 -11.08 -6.31 -27.67
C GLY A 510 -10.72 -5.49 -28.92
N HIS A 511 -10.94 -4.17 -28.91
CA HIS A 511 -10.42 -3.22 -29.89
C HIS A 511 -9.67 -2.08 -29.19
N TYR A 512 -9.02 -1.19 -29.95
CA TYR A 512 -8.35 -0.02 -29.41
C TYR A 512 -9.22 1.22 -29.57
N ASP A 513 -9.26 2.06 -28.53
CA ASP A 513 -9.79 3.40 -28.64
C ASP A 513 -8.90 4.23 -29.58
N GLN A 514 -9.52 4.94 -30.52
CA GLN A 514 -8.81 5.71 -31.54
C GLN A 514 -8.34 7.08 -31.03
N GLU A 515 -8.95 7.59 -29.98
CA GLU A 515 -8.72 8.94 -29.46
C GLU A 515 -7.99 8.91 -28.11
N LYS A 516 -8.19 7.84 -27.33
CA LYS A 516 -7.64 7.72 -25.98
C LYS A 516 -6.33 6.95 -25.94
N THR A 517 -5.34 7.58 -25.30
CA THR A 517 -4.00 7.01 -25.16
C THR A 517 -3.49 7.08 -23.73
N ILE A 518 -2.50 6.24 -23.44
CA ILE A 518 -1.60 6.39 -22.31
C ILE A 518 -0.27 6.90 -22.86
N ALA A 519 0.02 8.16 -22.57
CA ALA A 519 1.28 8.81 -22.85
C ALA A 519 2.28 8.44 -21.76
N SER A 520 3.51 8.10 -22.13
CA SER A 520 4.53 7.70 -21.17
C SER A 520 5.94 8.08 -21.61
N PHE A 521 6.83 8.19 -20.62
CA PHE A 521 8.27 8.26 -20.85
C PHE A 521 8.98 7.51 -19.74
N VAL A 522 9.86 6.58 -20.12
CA VAL A 522 10.74 5.87 -19.18
C VAL A 522 12.18 6.21 -19.50
N GLY A 523 12.99 6.45 -18.48
CA GLY A 523 14.39 6.77 -18.66
C GLY A 523 15.16 6.78 -17.36
N PHE A 524 16.48 6.94 -17.46
CA PHE A 524 17.38 7.03 -16.32
C PHE A 524 18.48 8.05 -16.60
N ALA A 525 19.00 8.63 -15.53
CA ALA A 525 20.02 9.66 -15.62
C ALA A 525 20.91 9.74 -14.36
N PRO A 526 22.15 10.26 -14.51
CA PRO A 526 22.90 10.39 -15.77
C PRO A 526 23.05 9.04 -16.49
N ALA A 527 23.20 9.04 -17.80
CA ALA A 527 23.29 7.78 -18.56
C ALA A 527 24.55 6.96 -18.22
N ASP A 528 25.65 7.64 -17.87
CA ASP A 528 26.95 7.00 -17.62
C ASP A 528 27.06 6.43 -16.19
N GLU A 529 26.45 7.10 -15.21
CA GLU A 529 26.34 6.62 -13.84
C GLU A 529 24.92 6.84 -13.29
N PRO A 530 23.97 5.96 -13.64
CA PRO A 530 22.55 6.16 -13.32
C PRO A 530 22.29 6.24 -11.83
N GLN A 531 21.75 7.37 -11.38
CA GLN A 531 21.35 7.62 -9.99
C GLN A 531 19.87 7.31 -9.76
N PHE A 532 19.04 7.46 -10.81
CA PHE A 532 17.63 7.11 -10.77
C PHE A 532 17.17 6.59 -12.13
N VAL A 533 16.21 5.68 -12.11
CA VAL A 533 15.30 5.38 -13.21
C VAL A 533 13.93 5.94 -12.85
N MET A 534 13.27 6.55 -13.83
CA MET A 534 11.95 7.15 -13.65
C MET A 534 11.02 6.80 -14.80
N LEU A 535 9.78 6.47 -14.47
CA LEU A 535 8.68 6.34 -15.41
C LEU A 535 7.62 7.38 -15.08
N VAL A 536 7.18 8.10 -16.10
CA VAL A 536 6.00 8.97 -16.06
C VAL A 536 4.93 8.36 -16.96
N THR A 537 3.70 8.24 -16.46
CA THR A 537 2.52 7.88 -17.25
C THR A 537 1.43 8.94 -17.08
N LEU A 538 0.78 9.29 -18.18
CA LEU A 538 -0.36 10.19 -18.25
C LEU A 538 -1.46 9.51 -19.07
N ARG A 539 -2.65 9.37 -18.49
CA ARG A 539 -3.80 8.74 -19.14
C ARG A 539 -4.70 9.82 -19.74
N GLU A 540 -5.10 9.59 -20.98
CA GLU A 540 -6.05 10.42 -21.73
C GLU A 540 -5.68 11.91 -21.73
N PRO A 541 -4.41 12.30 -22.02
CA PRO A 541 -4.07 13.71 -22.16
C PRO A 541 -4.83 14.32 -23.34
N SER A 542 -5.46 15.46 -23.10
CA SER A 542 -6.29 16.17 -24.09
C SER A 542 -5.51 17.20 -24.91
N SER A 543 -4.38 17.72 -24.41
CA SER A 543 -3.55 18.66 -25.17
C SER A 543 -2.85 18.01 -26.37
N SER A 544 -2.46 16.75 -26.21
CA SER A 544 -1.85 15.91 -27.25
C SER A 544 -1.82 14.45 -26.80
N PRO A 545 -2.16 13.48 -27.67
CA PRO A 545 -2.05 12.05 -27.36
C PRO A 545 -0.61 11.54 -27.33
N TRP A 546 0.38 12.35 -27.75
CA TRP A 546 1.75 11.90 -27.93
C TRP A 546 2.58 12.03 -26.66
N GLY A 547 3.22 10.94 -26.24
CA GLY A 547 4.13 10.95 -25.08
C GLY A 547 5.33 11.88 -25.26
N ALA A 548 5.75 12.12 -26.51
CA ALA A 548 6.81 13.08 -26.83
C ALA A 548 6.44 14.54 -26.54
N GLU A 549 5.14 14.86 -26.47
CA GLU A 549 4.61 16.22 -26.27
C GLU A 549 4.06 16.44 -24.86
N THR A 550 3.88 15.38 -24.08
CA THR A 550 3.26 15.41 -22.74
C THR A 550 4.14 14.76 -21.66
N ALA A 551 4.19 13.43 -21.63
CA ALA A 551 4.91 12.67 -20.60
C ALA A 551 6.43 12.91 -20.61
N ALA A 552 7.05 13.08 -21.78
CA ALA A 552 8.49 13.32 -21.88
C ALA A 552 8.90 14.72 -21.38
N PRO A 553 8.24 15.83 -21.78
CA PRO A 553 8.46 17.12 -21.14
C PRO A 553 8.26 17.10 -19.62
N LEU A 554 7.22 16.44 -19.12
CA LEU A 554 7.01 16.28 -17.67
C LEU A 554 8.16 15.52 -17.00
N TRP A 555 8.61 14.42 -17.62
CA TRP A 555 9.77 13.67 -17.13
C TRP A 555 11.02 14.56 -17.07
N PHE A 556 11.27 15.38 -18.10
CA PHE A 556 12.41 16.30 -18.15
C PHE A 556 12.33 17.42 -17.11
N ASP A 557 11.14 17.97 -16.88
CA ASP A 557 10.89 18.96 -15.83
C ASP A 557 11.24 18.37 -14.45
N ILE A 558 10.76 17.17 -14.14
CA ILE A 558 11.07 16.47 -12.88
C ILE A 558 12.58 16.15 -12.79
N ALA A 559 13.17 15.60 -13.85
CA ALA A 559 14.57 15.22 -13.86
C ALA A 559 15.51 16.41 -13.60
N LYS A 560 15.17 17.59 -14.15
CA LYS A 560 15.93 18.82 -13.94
C LYS A 560 15.95 19.25 -12.46
N GLU A 561 14.82 19.13 -11.76
CA GLU A 561 14.76 19.41 -10.32
C GLU A 561 15.58 18.39 -9.52
N ILE A 562 15.48 17.10 -9.88
CA ILE A 562 16.29 16.03 -9.25
C ILE A 562 17.79 16.29 -9.46
N PHE A 563 18.22 16.68 -10.66
CA PHE A 563 19.64 16.99 -10.91
C PHE A 563 20.14 18.13 -10.02
N THR A 564 19.33 19.19 -9.90
CA THR A 564 19.65 20.35 -9.07
C THR A 564 19.76 19.96 -7.60
N TYR A 565 18.78 19.20 -7.10
CA TYR A 565 18.74 18.74 -5.71
C TYR A 565 19.87 17.78 -5.36
N LYS A 566 20.09 16.74 -6.19
CA LYS A 566 21.17 15.75 -5.98
C LYS A 566 22.56 16.28 -6.34
N LYS A 567 22.67 17.53 -6.81
CA LYS A 567 23.92 18.15 -7.28
C LYS A 567 24.64 17.30 -8.32
N ILE A 568 23.87 16.67 -9.19
CA ILE A 568 24.39 15.86 -10.29
C ILE A 568 25.07 16.81 -11.26
N GLN A 569 26.39 16.64 -11.44
CA GLN A 569 27.19 17.49 -12.30
C GLN A 569 26.96 17.16 -13.78
N LEU A 570 27.20 18.16 -14.63
CA LEU A 570 27.12 18.08 -16.09
C LEU A 570 28.21 17.20 -16.69
#